data_AF-A0A927RLT2-F1
#
_entry.id   AF-A0A927RLT2-F1
#
_cell.length_a   1.000
_cell.length_b   1.000
_cell.length_c   1.000
_cell.angle_alpha   90.00
_cell.angle_beta   90.00
_cell.angle_gamma   90.00
#
_symmetry.space_group_name_H-M   'P 1'
#
loop_
_entity.id
_entity.type
_entity.pdbx_description
1 polymer ?
#
loop_
_entity_poly.entity_id
_entity_poly.type
_entity_poly.pdbx_seq_one_letter_code
_entity_poly.pdbx_strand_id
1 'polypeptide(L)'
;MAINWTEAQIEEVINAVIKSLNGGTPATKNSYDGSQYNGRRYIGVYTDMNEAIEAATAGYKAVRAMSLEEREKVISAIRDLCRKEASIMAELGVAETKMGRVAHKTAKHMLVADKTPGTADIISQAKTGDHGLTLTEMAPFGVVGSITPSTNPSETVICNSIGMIAAGNGVVFNPHPNAIATSNYA
;
A
#
# COMPACT_ATOMS: atom_id res chain seq x y z
N MET A 1 -4.88 -16.83 55.37
CA MET A 1 -6.28 -17.25 55.49
C MET A 1 -6.78 -17.57 54.08
N ALA A 2 -7.06 -18.83 53.79
CA ALA A 2 -7.70 -19.20 52.53
C ALA A 2 -9.16 -18.74 52.60
N ILE A 3 -9.62 -18.00 51.59
CA ILE A 3 -11.01 -17.59 51.49
C ILE A 3 -11.79 -18.85 51.07
N ASN A 4 -12.60 -19.41 51.96
CA ASN A 4 -13.49 -20.54 51.65
C ASN A 4 -14.78 -19.99 51.05
N TRP A 5 -14.87 -20.04 49.72
CA TRP A 5 -16.09 -19.68 48.98
C TRP A 5 -17.11 -20.81 49.09
N THR A 6 -18.38 -20.47 49.31
CA THR A 6 -19.47 -21.45 49.22
C THR A 6 -19.88 -21.65 47.75
N GLU A 7 -20.45 -22.81 47.41
CA GLU A 7 -20.93 -23.10 46.04
C GLU A 7 -21.92 -22.05 45.55
N ALA A 8 -22.80 -21.55 46.43
CA ALA A 8 -23.73 -20.47 46.10
C ALA A 8 -23.03 -19.15 45.72
N GLN A 9 -21.92 -18.80 46.39
CA GLN A 9 -21.15 -17.61 46.06
C GLN A 9 -20.41 -17.75 44.72
N ILE A 10 -19.94 -18.97 44.42
CA ILE A 10 -19.32 -19.28 43.13
C ILE A 10 -20.37 -19.16 42.01
N GLU A 11 -21.56 -19.71 42.23
CA GLU A 11 -22.66 -19.69 41.26
C GLU A 11 -23.18 -18.27 41.01
N GLU A 12 -23.24 -17.42 42.03
CA GLU A 12 -23.61 -16.02 41.90
C GLU A 12 -22.60 -15.23 41.05
N VAL A 13 -21.29 -15.43 41.30
CA VAL A 13 -20.23 -14.80 40.51
C VAL A 13 -20.24 -15.30 39.06
N ILE A 14 -20.42 -16.60 38.85
CA ILE A 14 -20.52 -17.19 37.50
C ILE A 14 -21.72 -16.60 36.76
N ASN A 15 -22.88 -16.51 37.40
CA ASN A 15 -24.07 -15.92 36.79
C ASN A 15 -23.89 -14.43 36.49
N ALA A 16 -23.21 -13.68 37.36
CA ALA A 16 -22.86 -12.28 37.11
C ALA A 16 -21.90 -12.11 35.92
N VAL A 17 -20.91 -12.99 35.79
CA VAL A 17 -19.95 -13.01 34.67
C VAL A 17 -20.62 -13.46 33.37
N ILE A 18 -21.45 -14.49 33.39
CA ILE A 18 -22.21 -14.93 32.20
C ILE A 18 -23.18 -13.83 31.75
N LYS A 19 -23.81 -13.12 32.69
CA LYS A 19 -24.68 -11.99 32.38
C LYS A 19 -23.90 -10.78 31.86
N SER A 20 -22.65 -10.58 32.27
CA SER A 20 -21.79 -9.53 31.70
C SER A 20 -21.25 -9.91 30.30
N LEU A 21 -20.96 -11.19 30.07
CA LEU A 21 -20.55 -11.73 28.76
C LEU A 21 -21.70 -11.73 27.74
N ASN A 22 -22.91 -12.11 28.17
CA ASN A 22 -24.12 -12.10 27.33
C ASN A 22 -24.81 -10.73 27.29
N GLY A 23 -24.42 -9.80 28.17
CA GLY A 23 -24.86 -8.41 28.20
C GLY A 23 -24.04 -7.48 27.30
N GLY A 24 -23.06 -8.03 26.57
CA GLY A 24 -22.43 -7.31 25.47
C GLY A 24 -23.51 -6.96 24.44
N THR A 25 -23.82 -5.66 24.33
CA THR A 25 -24.56 -5.07 23.22
C THR A 25 -24.17 -5.81 21.94
N PRO A 26 -25.11 -6.37 21.15
CA PRO A 26 -24.75 -7.03 19.89
C PRO A 26 -23.78 -6.10 19.19
N ALA A 27 -22.57 -6.61 18.89
CA ALA A 27 -21.49 -5.80 18.34
C ALA A 27 -22.11 -4.88 17.31
N THR A 28 -22.12 -3.58 17.64
CA THR A 28 -22.73 -2.55 16.78
C THR A 28 -22.26 -2.87 15.38
N LYS A 29 -23.20 -3.18 14.47
CA LYS A 29 -22.85 -3.50 13.07
C LYS A 29 -21.76 -2.53 12.69
N ASN A 30 -20.56 -3.06 12.40
CA ASN A 30 -19.41 -2.23 12.06
C ASN A 30 -19.95 -1.14 11.15
N SER A 31 -19.68 0.11 11.48
CA SER A 31 -20.18 1.24 10.70
C SER A 31 -19.51 1.32 9.32
N TYR A 32 -18.87 0.24 8.89
CA TYR A 32 -18.09 0.07 7.70
C TYR A 32 -18.25 -1.34 7.12
N ASP A 33 -18.09 -1.45 5.81
CA ASP A 33 -17.93 -2.70 5.06
C ASP A 33 -16.81 -2.52 4.02
N GLY A 34 -16.66 -3.43 3.05
CA GLY A 34 -15.63 -3.35 1.99
C GLY A 34 -15.81 -2.19 0.99
N SER A 35 -16.93 -1.45 1.07
CA SER A 35 -17.34 -0.41 0.14
C SER A 35 -17.68 0.94 0.79
N GLN A 36 -17.76 1.02 2.12
CA GLN A 36 -18.09 2.26 2.84
C GLN A 36 -17.61 2.26 4.30
N TYR A 37 -17.46 3.46 4.88
CA TYR A 37 -17.21 3.72 6.30
C TYR A 37 -18.03 4.93 6.79
N ASN A 38 -18.80 4.78 7.85
CA ASN A 38 -19.75 5.76 8.41
C ASN A 38 -20.68 6.39 7.35
N GLY A 39 -21.18 5.58 6.41
CA GLY A 39 -22.03 6.06 5.30
C GLY A 39 -21.27 6.83 4.20
N ARG A 40 -19.95 6.97 4.29
CA ARG A 40 -19.09 7.44 3.20
C ARG A 40 -18.63 6.26 2.37
N ARG A 41 -19.00 6.24 1.10
CA ARG A 41 -18.52 5.23 0.15
C ARG A 41 -17.00 5.35 -0.01
N TYR A 42 -16.28 4.23 -0.05
CA TYR A 42 -14.89 4.23 -0.47
C TYR A 42 -14.82 4.64 -1.92
N ILE A 43 -13.94 5.59 -2.21
CA ILE A 43 -13.70 6.12 -3.55
C ILE A 43 -12.35 5.57 -3.99
N GLY A 44 -12.33 4.81 -5.07
CA GLY A 44 -11.17 4.12 -5.61
C GLY A 44 -11.40 3.69 -7.05
N VAL A 45 -10.35 3.20 -7.72
CA VAL A 45 -10.45 2.66 -9.08
C VAL A 45 -11.31 1.39 -9.11
N TYR A 46 -11.21 0.56 -8.07
CA TYR A 46 -11.98 -0.67 -7.89
C TYR A 46 -13.08 -0.47 -6.85
N THR A 47 -14.15 -1.25 -6.96
CA THR A 47 -15.29 -1.16 -6.03
C THR A 47 -15.03 -1.88 -4.72
N ASP A 48 -14.21 -2.92 -4.75
CA ASP A 48 -13.80 -3.71 -3.60
C ASP A 48 -12.28 -3.93 -3.61
N MET A 49 -11.71 -4.12 -2.41
CA MET A 49 -10.28 -4.35 -2.24
C MET A 49 -9.82 -5.67 -2.86
N ASN A 50 -10.65 -6.72 -2.86
CA ASN A 50 -10.28 -8.00 -3.45
C ASN A 50 -10.14 -7.90 -4.97
N GLU A 51 -10.99 -7.11 -5.64
CA GLU A 51 -10.83 -6.84 -7.08
C GLU A 51 -9.48 -6.17 -7.39
N ALA A 52 -9.07 -5.21 -6.56
CA ALA A 52 -7.76 -4.57 -6.69
C ALA A 52 -6.60 -5.55 -6.47
N ILE A 53 -6.72 -6.45 -5.49
CA ILE A 53 -5.72 -7.50 -5.21
C ILE A 53 -5.65 -8.52 -6.36
N GLU A 54 -6.78 -8.92 -6.92
CA GLU A 54 -6.85 -9.83 -8.06
C GLU A 54 -6.18 -9.21 -9.29
N ALA A 55 -6.49 -7.93 -9.59
CA ALA A 55 -5.86 -7.19 -10.68
C ALA A 55 -4.34 -7.05 -10.48
N ALA A 56 -3.90 -6.68 -9.27
CA ALA A 56 -2.47 -6.58 -8.97
C ALA A 56 -1.77 -7.96 -9.00
N THR A 57 -2.47 -9.04 -8.65
CA THR A 57 -1.96 -10.40 -8.75
C THR A 57 -1.77 -10.83 -10.21
N ALA A 58 -2.71 -10.47 -11.10
CA ALA A 58 -2.56 -10.69 -12.53
C ALA A 58 -1.39 -9.87 -13.09
N GLY A 59 -1.29 -8.58 -12.73
CA GLY A 59 -0.18 -7.70 -13.10
C GLY A 59 1.18 -8.22 -12.63
N TYR A 60 1.27 -8.69 -11.37
CA TYR A 60 2.47 -9.32 -10.82
C TYR A 60 2.95 -10.49 -11.68
N LYS A 61 2.06 -11.38 -12.12
CA LYS A 61 2.44 -12.51 -12.99
C LYS A 61 3.07 -12.04 -14.30
N ALA A 62 2.52 -10.98 -14.90
CA ALA A 62 3.07 -10.39 -16.12
C ALA A 62 4.44 -9.73 -15.86
N VAL A 63 4.55 -8.88 -14.83
CA VAL A 63 5.80 -8.19 -14.47
C VAL A 63 6.90 -9.18 -14.09
N ARG A 64 6.57 -10.25 -13.37
CA ARG A 64 7.52 -11.30 -12.99
C ARG A 64 8.10 -12.01 -14.22
N ALA A 65 7.33 -12.15 -15.29
CA ALA A 65 7.78 -12.76 -16.54
C ALA A 65 8.64 -11.81 -17.39
N MET A 66 8.66 -10.51 -17.09
CA MET A 66 9.49 -9.52 -17.79
C MET A 66 10.96 -9.66 -17.41
N SER A 67 11.83 -9.43 -18.39
CA SER A 67 13.25 -9.15 -18.22
C SER A 67 13.49 -7.81 -17.51
N LEU A 68 14.70 -7.59 -17.00
CA LEU A 68 15.08 -6.30 -16.41
C LEU A 68 14.99 -5.15 -17.43
N GLU A 69 15.33 -5.40 -18.70
CA GLU A 69 15.25 -4.38 -19.75
C GLU A 69 13.79 -3.95 -20.01
N GLU A 70 12.86 -4.90 -20.06
CA GLU A 70 11.43 -4.60 -20.21
C GLU A 70 10.88 -3.82 -19.01
N ARG A 71 11.30 -4.19 -17.79
CA ARG A 71 10.95 -3.43 -16.57
C ARG A 71 11.51 -2.01 -16.63
N GLU A 72 12.74 -1.81 -17.10
CA GLU A 72 13.32 -0.48 -17.24
C GLU A 72 12.61 0.37 -18.30
N LYS A 73 12.08 -0.25 -19.37
CA LYS A 73 11.21 0.46 -20.34
C LYS A 73 9.94 0.98 -19.69
N VAL A 74 9.28 0.15 -18.87
CA VAL A 74 8.09 0.56 -18.10
C VAL A 74 8.44 1.69 -17.12
N ILE A 75 9.53 1.54 -16.37
CA ILE A 75 10.00 2.56 -15.41
C ILE A 75 10.33 3.87 -16.11
N SER A 76 10.98 3.81 -17.27
CA SER A 76 11.32 5.01 -18.06
C SER A 76 10.05 5.74 -18.51
N ALA A 77 9.03 5.01 -18.98
CA ALA A 77 7.74 5.60 -19.33
C ALA A 77 7.03 6.25 -18.12
N ILE A 78 7.08 5.61 -16.95
CA ILE A 78 6.55 6.20 -15.70
C ILE A 78 7.27 7.50 -15.37
N ARG A 79 8.61 7.52 -15.46
CA ARG A 79 9.41 8.72 -15.19
C ARG A 79 9.07 9.85 -16.15
N ASP A 80 8.92 9.56 -17.44
CA ASP A 80 8.61 10.57 -18.46
C ASP A 80 7.22 11.16 -18.26
N LEU A 81 6.22 10.32 -17.98
CA LEU A 81 4.87 10.78 -17.64
C LEU A 81 4.85 11.60 -16.34
N CYS A 82 5.58 11.15 -15.31
CA CYS A 82 5.69 11.89 -14.05
C CYS A 82 6.23 13.31 -14.27
N ARG A 83 7.28 13.47 -15.08
CA ARG A 83 7.83 14.80 -15.41
C ARG A 83 6.83 15.66 -16.19
N LYS A 84 6.15 15.06 -17.17
CA LYS A 84 5.17 15.76 -18.02
C LYS A 84 3.98 16.26 -17.22
N GLU A 85 3.46 15.43 -16.31
CA GLU A 85 2.24 15.70 -15.53
C GLU A 85 2.55 16.34 -14.16
N ALA A 86 3.82 16.65 -13.86
CA ALA A 86 4.27 17.13 -12.54
C ALA A 86 3.50 18.36 -12.03
N SER A 87 3.21 19.34 -12.90
CA SER A 87 2.45 20.55 -12.52
C SER A 87 1.00 20.21 -12.20
N ILE A 88 0.37 19.36 -13.03
CA ILE A 88 -1.03 18.98 -12.88
C ILE A 88 -1.23 18.20 -11.57
N MET A 89 -0.37 17.21 -11.31
CA MET A 89 -0.39 16.47 -10.05
C MET A 89 -0.15 17.37 -8.83
N ALA A 90 0.76 18.35 -8.95
CA ALA A 90 1.02 19.30 -7.88
C ALA A 90 -0.18 20.21 -7.59
N GLU A 91 -0.83 20.74 -8.61
CA GLU A 91 -2.04 21.56 -8.49
C GLU A 91 -3.19 20.77 -7.87
N LEU A 92 -3.44 19.56 -8.36
CA LEU A 92 -4.44 18.64 -7.82
C LEU A 92 -4.17 18.35 -6.34
N GLY A 93 -2.93 18.01 -6.00
CA GLY A 93 -2.52 17.71 -4.63
C GLY A 93 -2.73 18.88 -3.67
N VAL A 94 -2.39 20.12 -4.06
CA VAL A 94 -2.66 21.30 -3.22
C VAL A 94 -4.16 21.58 -3.14
N ALA A 95 -4.88 21.47 -4.26
CA ALA A 95 -6.30 21.74 -4.32
C ALA A 95 -7.12 20.79 -3.45
N GLU A 96 -6.79 19.50 -3.45
CA GLU A 96 -7.48 18.48 -2.65
C GLU A 96 -7.07 18.54 -1.17
N THR A 97 -5.76 18.46 -0.90
CA THR A 97 -5.26 18.27 0.47
C THR A 97 -5.18 19.57 1.28
N LYS A 98 -5.16 20.72 0.59
CA LYS A 98 -4.84 22.05 1.15
C LYS A 98 -3.44 22.15 1.76
N MET A 99 -2.54 21.22 1.44
CA MET A 99 -1.19 21.18 2.00
C MET A 99 -0.11 21.56 0.99
N GLY A 100 0.83 22.40 1.44
CA GLY A 100 2.03 22.75 0.68
C GLY A 100 1.80 23.83 -0.39
N ARG A 101 2.69 23.87 -1.38
CA ARG A 101 2.69 24.85 -2.48
C ARG A 101 2.95 24.12 -3.79
N VAL A 102 2.29 24.56 -4.86
CA VAL A 102 2.37 23.94 -6.19
C VAL A 102 3.82 23.83 -6.67
N ALA A 103 4.61 24.92 -6.55
CA ALA A 103 6.01 24.91 -6.96
C ALA A 103 6.85 23.85 -6.22
N HIS A 104 6.66 23.69 -4.90
CA HIS A 104 7.39 22.70 -4.11
C HIS A 104 6.96 21.28 -4.45
N LYS A 105 5.67 21.05 -4.70
CA LYS A 105 5.15 19.75 -5.11
C LYS A 105 5.59 19.38 -6.53
N THR A 106 5.64 20.35 -7.45
CA THR A 106 6.19 20.13 -8.80
C THR A 106 7.65 19.67 -8.70
N ALA A 107 8.47 20.36 -7.90
CA ALA A 107 9.86 19.97 -7.66
C ALA A 107 9.99 18.56 -7.03
N LYS A 108 9.07 18.16 -6.14
CA LYS A 108 9.04 16.81 -5.59
C LYS A 108 8.74 15.75 -6.66
N HIS A 109 7.82 16.00 -7.58
CA HIS A 109 7.54 15.06 -8.68
C HIS A 109 8.76 14.89 -9.58
N MET A 110 9.47 15.99 -9.90
CA MET A 110 10.75 15.91 -10.62
C MET A 110 11.78 15.08 -9.85
N LEU A 111 11.91 15.30 -8.53
CA LEU A 111 12.80 14.53 -7.68
C LEU A 111 12.48 13.03 -7.71
N VAL A 112 11.20 12.66 -7.61
CA VAL A 112 10.77 11.26 -7.67
C VAL A 112 11.10 10.64 -9.04
N ALA A 113 10.80 11.34 -10.14
CA ALA A 113 11.13 10.85 -11.48
C ALA A 113 12.65 10.65 -11.69
N ASP A 114 13.47 11.54 -11.14
CA ASP A 114 14.91 11.58 -11.41
C ASP A 114 15.75 10.76 -10.43
N LYS A 115 15.26 10.55 -9.20
CA LYS A 115 16.05 9.98 -8.10
C LYS A 115 15.49 8.72 -7.47
N THR A 116 14.26 8.30 -7.79
CA THR A 116 13.78 7.00 -7.32
C THR A 116 14.60 5.87 -7.97
N PRO A 117 15.24 4.99 -7.17
CA PRO A 117 15.99 3.86 -7.70
C PRO A 117 15.10 2.91 -8.50
N GLY A 118 15.62 2.42 -9.62
CA GLY A 118 14.93 1.49 -10.54
C GLY A 118 15.62 0.13 -10.56
N THR A 119 15.76 -0.45 -11.76
CA THR A 119 16.40 -1.77 -11.92
C THR A 119 17.89 -1.78 -11.57
N ALA A 120 18.53 -0.61 -11.47
CA ALA A 120 19.94 -0.48 -11.08
C ALA A 120 20.26 -1.05 -9.68
N ASP A 121 19.27 -1.14 -8.78
CA ASP A 121 19.45 -1.74 -7.44
C ASP A 121 19.30 -3.28 -7.45
N ILE A 122 18.88 -3.86 -8.59
CA ILE A 122 18.72 -5.31 -8.75
C ILE A 122 20.04 -5.91 -9.24
N ILE A 123 20.94 -6.14 -8.28
CA ILE A 123 22.31 -6.60 -8.55
C ILE A 123 22.46 -8.07 -8.13
N SER A 124 22.88 -8.91 -9.08
CA SER A 124 23.29 -10.30 -8.79
C SER A 124 24.71 -10.33 -8.22
N GLN A 125 24.93 -11.16 -7.20
CA GLN A 125 26.24 -11.35 -6.58
C GLN A 125 26.77 -12.74 -6.89
N ALA A 126 28.02 -12.83 -7.35
CA ALA A 126 28.69 -14.10 -7.63
C ALA A 126 29.91 -14.27 -6.73
N LYS A 127 30.01 -15.41 -6.06
CA LYS A 127 31.19 -15.85 -5.30
C LYS A 127 31.73 -17.13 -5.91
N THR A 128 33.00 -17.10 -6.32
CA THR A 128 33.70 -18.26 -6.86
C THR A 128 34.86 -18.66 -5.95
N GLY A 129 35.20 -19.95 -5.91
CA GLY A 129 36.36 -20.48 -5.20
C GLY A 129 36.53 -21.97 -5.43
N ASP A 130 37.38 -22.61 -4.62
CA ASP A 130 37.75 -24.03 -4.75
C ASP A 130 36.56 -25.00 -4.61
N HIS A 131 35.45 -24.53 -4.05
CA HIS A 131 34.21 -25.29 -3.84
C HIS A 131 33.10 -24.93 -4.84
N GLY A 132 33.45 -24.24 -5.94
CA GLY A 132 32.52 -23.91 -7.03
C GLY A 132 31.99 -22.48 -6.99
N LEU A 133 30.82 -22.29 -7.59
CA LEU A 133 30.16 -21.00 -7.81
C LEU A 133 28.90 -20.90 -6.96
N THR A 134 28.76 -19.81 -6.23
CA THR A 134 27.50 -19.38 -5.60
C THR A 134 27.01 -18.12 -6.29
N LEU A 135 25.79 -18.15 -6.82
CA LEU A 135 25.09 -17.01 -7.38
C LEU A 135 23.92 -16.65 -6.45
N THR A 136 23.87 -15.38 -6.04
CA THR A 136 22.76 -14.81 -5.27
C THR A 136 22.02 -13.82 -6.16
N GLU A 137 20.74 -14.08 -6.39
CA GLU A 137 19.85 -13.20 -7.16
C GLU A 137 18.69 -12.71 -6.29
N MET A 138 18.17 -11.54 -6.63
CA MET A 138 17.05 -10.93 -5.92
C MET A 138 15.73 -11.41 -6.53
N ALA A 139 14.86 -12.00 -5.70
CA ALA A 139 13.54 -12.46 -6.11
C ALA A 139 12.42 -11.52 -5.62
N PRO A 140 11.32 -11.35 -6.38
CA PRO A 140 10.17 -10.60 -5.91
C PRO A 140 9.49 -11.29 -4.72
N PHE A 141 8.87 -10.49 -3.87
CA PHE A 141 8.02 -10.93 -2.77
C PHE A 141 6.61 -11.32 -3.23
N GLY A 142 6.08 -10.65 -4.26
CA GLY A 142 4.72 -10.90 -4.76
C GLY A 142 3.92 -9.61 -4.93
N VAL A 143 2.74 -9.55 -4.31
CA VAL A 143 1.88 -8.36 -4.30
C VAL A 143 2.03 -7.63 -2.97
N VAL A 144 2.34 -6.33 -3.03
CA VAL A 144 2.56 -5.48 -1.86
C VAL A 144 1.39 -4.51 -1.67
N GLY A 145 0.90 -4.38 -0.43
CA GLY A 145 -0.05 -3.33 -0.07
C GLY A 145 0.69 -2.03 0.31
N SER A 146 0.31 -0.91 -0.30
CA SER A 146 0.93 0.39 -0.06
C SER A 146 -0.10 1.44 0.34
N ILE A 147 0.09 2.06 1.51
CA ILE A 147 -0.79 3.11 2.01
C ILE A 147 -0.16 4.47 1.71
N THR A 148 -0.86 5.33 0.97
CA THR A 148 -0.32 6.64 0.57
C THR A 148 -0.69 7.71 1.60
N PRO A 149 0.24 8.60 2.04
CA PRO A 149 -0.08 9.71 2.94
C PRO A 149 -0.73 10.89 2.20
N SER A 150 -1.37 11.81 2.92
CA SER A 150 -1.93 13.05 2.35
C SER A 150 -0.88 14.12 2.02
N THR A 151 0.32 14.05 2.60
CA THR A 151 1.36 15.06 2.38
C THR A 151 2.01 14.92 1.00
N ASN A 152 2.21 13.67 0.56
CA ASN A 152 2.89 13.30 -0.68
C ASN A 152 2.13 12.14 -1.41
N PRO A 153 0.84 12.30 -1.74
CA PRO A 153 -0.01 11.20 -2.20
C PRO A 153 0.47 10.60 -3.52
N SER A 154 0.48 11.41 -4.60
CA SER A 154 0.91 11.01 -5.94
C SER A 154 2.40 10.64 -5.97
N GLU A 155 3.24 11.38 -5.25
CA GLU A 155 4.67 11.10 -5.17
C GLU A 155 4.93 9.70 -4.59
N THR A 156 4.12 9.26 -3.61
CA THR A 156 4.24 7.92 -3.00
C THR A 156 3.80 6.82 -3.98
N VAL A 157 2.72 7.04 -4.74
CA VAL A 157 2.28 6.09 -5.77
C VAL A 157 3.38 5.84 -6.79
N ILE A 158 3.98 6.92 -7.31
CA ILE A 158 5.00 6.84 -8.35
C ILE A 158 6.29 6.23 -7.80
N CYS A 159 6.76 6.69 -6.64
CA CYS A 159 7.99 6.18 -6.03
C CYS A 159 7.90 4.67 -5.75
N ASN A 160 6.80 4.23 -5.15
CA ASN A 160 6.62 2.82 -4.83
C ASN A 160 6.39 1.99 -6.10
N SER A 161 5.67 2.51 -7.09
CA SER A 161 5.48 1.80 -8.37
C SER A 161 6.81 1.51 -9.07
N ILE A 162 7.70 2.50 -9.15
CA ILE A 162 9.04 2.33 -9.76
C ILE A 162 9.81 1.20 -9.05
N GLY A 163 9.91 1.25 -7.71
CA GLY A 163 10.66 0.26 -6.95
C GLY A 163 10.05 -1.15 -7.02
N MET A 164 8.71 -1.24 -6.94
CA MET A 164 8.01 -2.53 -6.99
C MET A 164 8.14 -3.18 -8.36
N ILE A 165 7.96 -2.41 -9.45
CA ILE A 165 8.13 -2.91 -10.81
C ILE A 165 9.58 -3.33 -11.06
N ALA A 166 10.56 -2.54 -10.61
CA ALA A 166 11.98 -2.89 -10.74
C ALA A 166 12.30 -4.27 -10.15
N ALA A 167 11.84 -4.48 -8.91
CA ALA A 167 12.03 -5.73 -8.19
C ALA A 167 11.13 -6.89 -8.67
N GLY A 168 10.22 -6.65 -9.62
CA GLY A 168 9.34 -7.68 -10.18
C GLY A 168 8.06 -7.97 -9.39
N ASN A 169 7.65 -7.04 -8.52
CA ASN A 169 6.47 -7.13 -7.67
C ASN A 169 5.24 -6.48 -8.31
N GLY A 170 4.05 -6.87 -7.84
CA GLY A 170 2.83 -6.08 -7.99
C GLY A 170 2.59 -5.21 -6.76
N VAL A 171 1.75 -4.17 -6.89
CA VAL A 171 1.40 -3.27 -5.79
C VAL A 171 -0.08 -2.88 -5.84
N VAL A 172 -0.72 -2.80 -4.66
CA VAL A 172 -2.07 -2.27 -4.47
C VAL A 172 -1.96 -1.04 -3.59
N PHE A 173 -2.54 0.08 -4.03
CA PHE A 173 -2.52 1.32 -3.27
C PHE A 173 -3.82 1.56 -2.50
N ASN A 174 -3.69 2.00 -1.25
CA ASN A 174 -4.79 2.51 -0.44
C ASN A 174 -4.58 4.00 -0.15
N PRO A 175 -5.34 4.90 -0.80
CA PRO A 175 -5.21 6.33 -0.61
C PRO A 175 -5.59 6.82 0.78
N HIS A 176 -4.93 7.90 1.24
CA HIS A 176 -5.41 8.63 2.41
C HIS A 176 -6.76 9.28 2.08
N PRO A 177 -7.76 9.29 3.00
CA PRO A 177 -9.10 9.82 2.72
C PRO A 177 -9.16 11.28 2.22
N ASN A 178 -8.17 12.09 2.63
CA ASN A 178 -8.03 13.49 2.19
C ASN A 178 -7.22 13.69 0.90
N ALA A 179 -6.85 12.61 0.20
CA ALA A 179 -5.97 12.67 -0.98
C ALA A 179 -6.33 11.62 -2.04
N ILE A 180 -7.60 11.23 -2.11
CA ILE A 180 -8.06 10.12 -2.96
C ILE A 180 -7.91 10.47 -4.43
N ALA A 181 -8.36 11.65 -4.85
CA ALA A 181 -8.32 12.06 -6.25
C ALA A 181 -6.88 12.19 -6.73
N THR A 182 -6.00 12.76 -5.90
CA THR A 182 -4.58 12.92 -6.21
C THR A 182 -3.87 11.58 -6.32
N SER A 183 -4.12 10.64 -5.39
CA SER A 183 -3.52 9.30 -5.47
C SER A 183 -4.07 8.47 -6.64
N ASN A 184 -5.35 8.60 -6.99
CA ASN A 184 -5.95 7.86 -8.12
C ASN A 184 -5.56 8.41 -9.49
N TYR A 185 -5.18 9.69 -9.57
CA TYR A 185 -4.72 10.31 -10.80
C TYR A 185 -3.29 9.87 -11.18
N ALA A 186 -2.45 9.63 -10.16
CA ALA A 186 -1.07 9.19 -10.31
C ALA A 186 -0.96 7.70 -10.67
#